data_AF-A0A945EEH2-F1
#
_entry.id   AF-A0A945EEH2-F1
#
_cell.length_a   1.000
_cell.length_b   1.000
_cell.length_c   1.000
_cell.angle_alpha   90.00
_cell.angle_beta   90.00
_cell.angle_gamma   90.00
#
_symmetry.space_group_name_H-M   'P 1'
#
loop_
_entity.id
_entity.type
_entity.pdbx_description
1 polymer ?
#
loop_
_entity_poly.entity_id
_entity_poly.type
_entity_poly.pdbx_seq_one_letter_code
_entity_poly.pdbx_strand_id
1 'polypeptide(L)'
;NCKLFVGAEGMYDLIEHSEERSTFPSQKARELFGLATKEESKNASAFYNLRENPPITLLLHGDADVLCHFTQSIKFAEEIKSKGGEAKVLLHKNINHTTLNPSIPDVFKESVLEIAKLFISGFKLDKNTESLKNLLDKRLENQYASSDINEDHIIGTWIRLQTKLVFKNDGNGFLENLKTKKRNEFNYSFTNDNIKVIINNSSKVKIFKLKKNTNFICEHIKEGFRIHRRFLYKKQKS
;
A
#
# COMPACT_ATOMS: atom_id res chain seq x y z
N ASN A 1 2.97 13.31 -28.42
CA ASN A 1 1.69 13.53 -27.69
C ASN A 1 1.39 12.34 -26.80
N CYS A 2 1.29 12.57 -25.48
CA CYS A 2 0.83 11.56 -24.53
C CYS A 2 -0.63 11.16 -24.84
N LYS A 3 -0.92 9.86 -24.89
CA LYS A 3 -2.25 9.31 -25.20
C LYS A 3 -2.98 8.81 -23.96
N LEU A 4 -2.24 8.20 -23.03
CA LEU A 4 -2.75 7.61 -21.79
C LEU A 4 -1.92 8.08 -20.60
N PHE A 5 -2.56 8.28 -19.46
CA PHE A 5 -1.90 8.56 -18.19
C PHE A 5 -2.39 7.59 -17.12
N VAL A 6 -1.45 7.06 -16.33
CA VAL A 6 -1.75 6.26 -15.13
C VAL A 6 -1.14 6.99 -13.94
N GLY A 7 -2.00 7.47 -13.04
CA GLY A 7 -1.60 8.04 -11.76
C GLY A 7 -1.88 7.08 -10.62
N ALA A 8 -0.93 6.87 -9.72
CA ALA A 8 -1.10 6.03 -8.54
C ALA A 8 -0.82 6.87 -7.28
N GLU A 9 -1.81 6.93 -6.38
CA GLU A 9 -1.78 7.65 -5.09
C GLU A 9 -1.24 9.09 -5.14
N GLY A 10 -1.49 9.79 -6.26
CA GLY A 10 -0.89 11.09 -6.52
C GLY A 10 -1.55 12.25 -5.77
N MET A 11 -0.72 13.25 -5.45
CA MET A 11 -1.12 14.58 -5.00
C MET A 11 -1.23 15.51 -6.22
N TYR A 12 -2.45 15.87 -6.61
CA TYR A 12 -2.71 16.60 -7.85
C TYR A 12 -3.08 18.07 -7.64
N ASP A 13 -3.70 18.39 -6.50
CA ASP A 13 -4.03 19.74 -6.03
C ASP A 13 -3.35 20.00 -4.68
N LEU A 14 -2.30 20.83 -4.72
CA LEU A 14 -1.52 21.27 -3.56
C LEU A 14 -2.11 22.50 -2.85
N ILE A 15 -3.11 23.17 -3.45
CA ILE A 15 -3.91 24.19 -2.76
C ILE A 15 -4.85 23.50 -1.79
N GLU A 16 -5.56 22.47 -2.24
CA GLU A 16 -6.49 21.71 -1.41
C GLU A 16 -5.78 20.63 -0.59
N HIS A 17 -4.86 21.08 0.26
CA HIS A 17 -4.04 20.23 1.11
C HIS A 17 -4.23 20.55 2.59
N SER A 18 -4.35 19.52 3.42
CA SER A 18 -4.31 19.62 4.88
C SER A 18 -3.51 18.46 5.45
N GLU A 19 -2.54 18.72 6.33
CA GLU A 19 -1.73 17.69 6.98
C GLU A 19 -2.55 16.71 7.82
N GLU A 20 -3.71 17.15 8.31
CA GLU A 20 -4.63 16.29 9.07
C GLU A 20 -5.24 15.19 8.19
N ARG A 21 -5.40 15.46 6.89
CA ARG A 21 -5.97 14.51 5.92
C ARG A 21 -4.90 13.81 5.09
N SER A 22 -3.83 14.53 4.73
CA SER A 22 -2.72 14.06 3.89
C SER A 22 -1.41 14.48 4.52
N THR A 23 -0.63 13.54 5.03
CA THR A 23 0.67 13.89 5.66
C THR A 23 1.75 14.31 4.64
N PHE A 24 1.49 14.20 3.34
CA PHE A 24 2.37 14.63 2.27
C PHE A 24 1.70 15.67 1.34
N PRO A 25 2.42 16.73 0.92
CA PRO A 25 3.72 17.16 1.46
C PRO A 25 3.55 17.80 2.84
N SER A 26 4.49 17.55 3.75
CA SER A 26 4.46 18.22 5.05
C SER A 26 4.69 19.73 4.91
N GLN A 27 4.26 20.53 5.89
CA GLN A 27 4.42 21.97 5.95
C GLN A 27 5.88 22.39 5.78
N LYS A 28 6.78 21.70 6.47
CA LYS A 28 8.23 21.90 6.30
C LYS A 28 8.68 21.63 4.86
N ALA A 29 8.17 20.56 4.22
CA ALA A 29 8.49 20.28 2.82
C ALA A 29 7.92 21.36 1.91
N ARG A 30 6.71 21.85 2.17
CA ARG A 30 6.09 22.92 1.38
C ARG A 30 6.93 24.20 1.40
N GLU A 31 7.47 24.56 2.56
CA GLU A 31 8.40 25.70 2.70
C GLU A 31 9.71 25.49 1.95
N LEU A 32 10.30 24.30 2.04
CA LEU A 32 11.60 24.01 1.42
C LEU A 32 11.53 23.85 -0.11
N PHE A 33 10.39 23.44 -0.65
CA PHE A 33 10.23 23.12 -2.06
C PHE A 33 9.38 24.13 -2.83
N GLY A 34 9.17 25.34 -2.29
CA GLY A 34 8.45 26.41 -2.97
C GLY A 34 6.98 26.04 -3.24
N LEU A 35 6.28 25.57 -2.19
CA LEU A 35 4.84 25.28 -2.16
C LEU A 35 4.17 25.99 -0.97
N ALA A 36 4.83 27.01 -0.40
CA ALA A 36 4.39 27.66 0.82
C ALA A 36 3.19 28.55 0.58
N THR A 37 3.19 29.26 -0.55
CA THR A 37 2.09 30.16 -0.93
C THR A 37 1.05 29.44 -1.78
N LYS A 38 -0.16 30.03 -1.83
CA LYS A 38 -1.24 29.54 -2.69
C LYS A 38 -0.86 29.59 -4.17
N GLU A 39 -0.15 30.63 -4.60
CA GLU A 39 0.28 30.80 -5.99
C GLU A 39 1.30 29.74 -6.39
N GLU A 40 2.34 29.55 -5.58
CA GLU A 40 3.33 28.48 -5.77
C GLU A 40 2.68 27.10 -5.81
N SER A 41 1.80 26.81 -4.86
CA SER A 41 1.06 25.54 -4.81
C SER A 41 0.20 25.35 -6.06
N LYS A 42 -0.49 26.41 -6.51
CA LYS A 42 -1.28 26.39 -7.74
C LYS A 42 -0.42 26.06 -8.95
N ASN A 43 0.72 26.73 -9.08
CA ASN A 43 1.63 26.57 -10.21
C ASN A 43 2.23 25.15 -10.24
N ALA A 44 2.49 24.54 -9.09
CA ALA A 44 3.00 23.18 -8.99
C ALA A 44 1.92 22.08 -9.12
N SER A 45 0.64 22.42 -9.02
CA SER A 45 -0.46 21.46 -9.04
C SER A 45 -0.82 21.04 -10.47
N ALA A 46 -0.81 19.74 -10.73
CA ALA A 46 -1.31 19.20 -12.00
C ALA A 46 -2.77 19.61 -12.27
N PHE A 47 -3.58 19.73 -11.21
CA PHE A 47 -4.99 20.13 -11.27
C PHE A 47 -5.20 21.44 -12.03
N TYR A 48 -4.42 22.49 -11.74
CA TYR A 48 -4.57 23.81 -12.39
C TYR A 48 -3.81 23.97 -13.70
N ASN A 49 -3.01 22.96 -14.09
CA ASN A 49 -2.18 22.96 -15.29
C ASN A 49 -2.67 21.95 -16.35
N LEU A 50 -3.90 21.45 -16.21
CA LEU A 50 -4.51 20.59 -17.22
C LEU A 50 -4.78 21.38 -18.51
N ARG A 51 -4.32 20.83 -19.63
CA ARG A 51 -4.70 21.28 -20.96
C ARG A 51 -6.10 20.77 -21.32
N GLU A 52 -6.73 21.41 -22.30
CA GLU A 52 -7.94 20.87 -22.95
C GLU A 52 -7.67 19.52 -23.62
N ASN A 53 -8.66 18.64 -23.60
CA ASN A 53 -8.60 17.25 -24.08
C ASN A 53 -7.36 16.50 -23.56
N PRO A 54 -7.21 16.38 -22.22
CA PRO A 54 -6.09 15.65 -21.62
C PRO A 54 -6.11 14.16 -21.99
N PRO A 55 -4.99 13.43 -21.82
CA PRO A 55 -4.90 11.99 -22.07
C PRO A 55 -5.97 11.18 -21.32
N ILE A 56 -6.39 10.04 -21.88
CA ILE A 56 -7.27 9.09 -21.18
C ILE A 56 -6.55 8.64 -19.91
N THR A 57 -7.19 8.81 -18.76
CA THR A 57 -6.53 8.74 -17.47
C THR A 57 -7.13 7.64 -16.59
N LEU A 58 -6.27 6.82 -16.00
CA LEU A 58 -6.61 5.93 -14.89
C LEU A 58 -5.90 6.40 -13.62
N LEU A 59 -6.67 6.60 -12.55
CA LEU A 59 -6.15 6.96 -11.24
C LEU A 59 -6.39 5.82 -10.26
N LEU A 60 -5.33 5.33 -9.62
CA LEU A 60 -5.36 4.27 -8.64
C LEU A 60 -5.19 4.87 -7.24
N HIS A 61 -6.05 4.54 -6.29
CA HIS A 61 -5.93 5.04 -4.92
C HIS A 61 -6.50 4.06 -3.90
N GLY A 62 -5.96 4.07 -2.68
CA GLY A 62 -6.59 3.42 -1.53
C GLY A 62 -7.51 4.38 -0.78
N ASP A 63 -8.70 3.95 -0.36
CA ASP A 63 -9.65 4.79 0.37
C ASP A 63 -9.24 5.09 1.83
N ALA A 64 -8.16 4.46 2.30
CA ALA A 64 -7.58 4.65 3.62
C ALA A 64 -6.13 5.19 3.54
N ASP A 65 -5.80 5.84 2.43
CA ASP A 65 -4.52 6.52 2.25
C ASP A 65 -4.45 7.79 3.11
N VAL A 66 -3.51 7.77 4.06
CA VAL A 66 -3.23 8.88 4.98
C VAL A 66 -2.04 9.73 4.53
N LEU A 67 -1.26 9.22 3.56
CA LEU A 67 -0.13 9.96 3.01
C LEU A 67 -0.64 11.00 2.02
N CYS A 68 -1.46 10.55 1.07
CA CYS A 68 -2.16 11.39 0.12
C CYS A 68 -3.64 11.01 0.18
N HIS A 69 -4.53 11.94 0.53
CA HIS A 69 -5.93 11.59 0.68
C HIS A 69 -6.57 11.28 -0.69
N PHE A 70 -7.36 10.20 -0.76
CA PHE A 70 -7.91 9.68 -2.02
C PHE A 70 -8.78 10.67 -2.81
N THR A 71 -9.35 11.69 -2.15
CA THR A 71 -10.11 12.76 -2.81
C THR A 71 -9.29 13.49 -3.86
N GLN A 72 -7.96 13.50 -3.74
CA GLN A 72 -7.06 14.03 -4.77
C GLN A 72 -7.32 13.37 -6.13
N SER A 73 -7.46 12.04 -6.17
CA SER A 73 -7.75 11.33 -7.42
C SER A 73 -9.18 11.55 -7.91
N ILE A 74 -10.16 11.63 -7.00
CA ILE A 74 -11.56 11.90 -7.38
C ILE A 74 -11.67 13.27 -8.06
N LYS A 75 -11.16 14.31 -7.41
CA LYS A 75 -11.25 15.69 -7.91
C LYS A 75 -10.45 15.88 -9.19
N PHE A 76 -9.26 15.28 -9.27
CA PHE A 76 -8.48 15.35 -10.50
C PHE A 76 -9.18 14.65 -11.67
N ALA A 77 -9.85 13.52 -11.44
CA ALA A 77 -10.66 12.89 -12.48
C ALA A 77 -11.87 13.75 -12.91
N GLU A 78 -12.49 14.46 -11.98
CA GLU A 78 -13.58 15.41 -12.29
C GLU A 78 -13.06 16.57 -13.15
N GLU A 79 -11.90 17.14 -12.83
CA GLU A 79 -11.30 18.22 -13.62
C GLU A 79 -10.80 17.74 -14.99
N ILE A 80 -10.25 16.53 -15.08
CA ILE A 80 -9.93 15.93 -16.39
C ILE A 80 -11.17 15.85 -17.28
N LYS A 81 -12.31 15.46 -16.71
CA LYS A 81 -13.59 15.39 -17.44
C LYS A 81 -14.14 16.78 -17.80
N SER A 82 -13.99 17.76 -16.90
CA SER A 82 -14.41 19.15 -17.16
C SER A 82 -13.64 19.76 -18.34
N LYS A 83 -12.38 19.31 -18.56
CA LYS A 83 -11.49 19.66 -19.67
C LYS A 83 -11.68 18.82 -20.95
N GLY A 84 -12.78 18.07 -21.05
CA GLY A 84 -13.08 17.23 -22.22
C GLY A 84 -12.28 15.93 -22.32
N GLY A 85 -11.58 15.54 -21.25
CA GLY A 85 -10.86 14.27 -21.17
C GLY A 85 -11.69 13.13 -20.63
N GLU A 86 -11.11 11.93 -20.68
CA GLU A 86 -11.69 10.72 -20.08
C GLU A 86 -10.88 10.33 -18.84
N ALA A 87 -11.55 10.08 -17.71
CA ALA A 87 -10.90 9.64 -16.49
C ALA A 87 -11.69 8.56 -15.74
N LYS A 88 -10.98 7.55 -15.24
CA LYS A 88 -11.46 6.53 -14.31
C LYS A 88 -10.66 6.57 -13.02
N VAL A 89 -11.35 6.43 -11.88
CA VAL A 89 -10.71 6.21 -10.58
C VAL A 89 -10.99 4.78 -10.13
N LEU A 90 -9.95 4.02 -9.82
CA LEU A 90 -10.04 2.74 -9.13
C LEU A 90 -9.70 2.97 -7.65
N LEU A 91 -10.72 2.96 -6.80
CA LEU A 91 -10.58 3.09 -5.35
C LEU A 91 -10.58 1.71 -4.69
N HIS A 92 -9.47 1.39 -4.04
CA HIS A 92 -9.27 0.14 -3.30
C HIS A 92 -9.69 0.29 -1.85
N LYS A 93 -10.59 -0.58 -1.38
CA LYS A 93 -11.15 -0.53 -0.03
C LYS A 93 -10.16 -0.99 1.05
N ASN A 94 -10.07 -0.25 2.15
CA ASN A 94 -9.20 -0.51 3.30
C ASN A 94 -7.71 -0.58 2.92
N ILE A 95 -7.29 0.17 1.89
CA ILE A 95 -5.93 0.20 1.38
C ILE A 95 -5.33 1.58 1.64
N ASN A 96 -4.08 1.59 2.11
CA ASN A 96 -3.27 2.80 2.30
C ASN A 96 -2.46 3.09 1.00
N HIS A 97 -1.34 3.82 1.09
CA HIS A 97 -0.52 4.26 -0.06
C HIS A 97 0.28 3.14 -0.80
N THR A 98 -0.38 2.09 -1.32
CA THR A 98 0.29 0.87 -1.88
C THR A 98 -0.54 0.03 -2.89
N THR A 99 -1.24 0.64 -3.85
CA THR A 99 -2.09 -0.03 -4.87
C THR A 99 -1.33 -0.81 -5.93
N LEU A 100 -0.01 -0.60 -6.05
CA LEU A 100 0.89 -1.35 -6.94
C LEU A 100 1.96 -2.14 -6.17
N ASN A 101 1.66 -2.55 -4.94
CA ASN A 101 2.55 -3.38 -4.13
C ASN A 101 2.19 -4.88 -4.22
N PRO A 102 3.07 -5.76 -4.76
CA PRO A 102 2.77 -7.18 -4.93
C PRO A 102 2.58 -7.95 -3.61
N SER A 103 2.97 -7.37 -2.47
CA SER A 103 2.68 -7.96 -1.15
C SER A 103 1.19 -7.87 -0.75
N ILE A 104 0.38 -7.12 -1.51
CA ILE A 104 -1.08 -7.04 -1.44
C ILE A 104 -1.63 -7.61 -2.77
N PRO A 105 -1.59 -8.94 -2.95
CA PRO A 105 -1.68 -9.55 -4.27
C PRO A 105 -2.99 -9.25 -5.01
N ASP A 106 -4.13 -9.22 -4.32
CA ASP A 106 -5.43 -8.91 -4.95
C ASP A 106 -5.47 -7.49 -5.53
N VAL A 107 -5.04 -6.51 -4.72
CA VAL A 107 -4.98 -5.10 -5.11
C VAL A 107 -4.00 -4.89 -6.26
N PHE A 108 -2.81 -5.50 -6.17
CA PHE A 108 -1.82 -5.44 -7.25
C PHE A 108 -2.37 -6.04 -8.54
N LYS A 109 -3.00 -7.23 -8.46
CA LYS A 109 -3.58 -7.92 -9.61
C LYS A 109 -4.66 -7.07 -10.28
N GLU A 110 -5.60 -6.54 -9.49
CA GLU A 110 -6.68 -5.70 -10.01
C GLU A 110 -6.15 -4.42 -10.66
N SER A 111 -5.23 -3.70 -9.99
CA SER A 111 -4.58 -2.50 -10.54
C SER A 111 -3.88 -2.78 -11.88
N VAL A 112 -3.10 -3.87 -11.97
CA VAL A 112 -2.40 -4.24 -13.21
C VAL A 112 -3.38 -4.60 -14.33
N LEU A 113 -4.47 -5.31 -14.02
CA LEU A 113 -5.50 -5.64 -15.00
C LEU A 113 -6.23 -4.39 -15.50
N GLU A 114 -6.51 -3.42 -14.63
CA GLU A 114 -7.11 -2.14 -15.03
C GLU A 114 -6.17 -1.28 -15.88
N ILE A 115 -4.87 -1.26 -15.56
CA ILE A 115 -3.86 -0.66 -16.44
C ILE A 115 -3.88 -1.35 -17.81
N ALA A 116 -3.90 -2.68 -17.86
CA ALA A 116 -3.95 -3.40 -19.14
C ALA A 116 -5.21 -3.06 -19.94
N LYS A 117 -6.38 -2.97 -19.31
CA LYS A 117 -7.64 -2.55 -19.96
C LYS A 117 -7.54 -1.14 -20.52
N LEU A 118 -6.91 -0.20 -19.81
CA LEU A 118 -6.66 1.15 -20.31
C LEU A 118 -5.83 1.13 -21.59
N PHE A 119 -4.74 0.36 -21.63
CA PHE A 119 -3.89 0.24 -22.81
C PHE A 119 -4.63 -0.42 -23.99
N ILE A 120 -5.37 -1.50 -23.72
CA ILE A 120 -6.15 -2.21 -24.75
C ILE A 120 -7.18 -1.27 -25.38
N SER A 121 -7.98 -0.58 -24.56
CA SER A 121 -9.01 0.34 -25.03
C SER A 121 -8.39 1.56 -25.73
N GLY A 122 -7.44 2.21 -25.06
CA GLY A 122 -6.84 3.47 -25.51
C GLY A 122 -6.04 3.35 -26.80
N PHE A 123 -5.42 2.20 -27.07
CA PHE A 123 -4.72 1.91 -28.32
C PHE A 123 -5.50 1.00 -29.27
N LYS A 124 -6.75 0.65 -28.94
CA LYS A 124 -7.62 -0.22 -29.75
C LYS A 124 -6.93 -1.54 -30.14
N LEU A 125 -6.27 -2.16 -29.16
CA LEU A 125 -5.53 -3.41 -29.38
C LEU A 125 -6.50 -4.59 -29.49
N ASP A 126 -6.28 -5.48 -30.45
CA ASP A 126 -6.98 -6.78 -30.52
C ASP A 126 -6.35 -7.77 -29.52
N LYS A 127 -6.58 -7.50 -28.23
CA LYS A 127 -6.05 -8.26 -27.09
C LYS A 127 -7.09 -8.30 -25.96
N ASN A 128 -7.01 -9.33 -25.13
CA ASN A 128 -7.71 -9.42 -23.85
C ASN A 128 -6.71 -9.60 -22.70
N THR A 129 -7.21 -9.65 -21.47
CA THR A 129 -6.37 -9.72 -20.25
C THR A 129 -6.18 -11.13 -19.69
N GLU A 130 -6.68 -12.19 -20.33
CA GLU A 130 -6.72 -13.53 -19.70
C GLU A 130 -5.33 -14.13 -19.51
N SER A 131 -4.46 -14.01 -20.52
CA SER A 131 -3.06 -14.45 -20.42
C SER A 131 -2.29 -13.72 -19.31
N LEU A 132 -2.53 -12.41 -19.17
CA LEU A 132 -1.96 -11.59 -18.10
C LEU A 132 -2.50 -12.00 -16.73
N LYS A 133 -3.80 -12.25 -16.62
CA LYS A 133 -4.44 -12.73 -15.38
C LYS A 133 -3.82 -14.05 -14.92
N ASN A 134 -3.66 -15.02 -15.82
CA ASN A 134 -3.02 -16.31 -15.52
C ASN A 134 -1.55 -16.15 -15.10
N LEU A 135 -0.81 -15.24 -15.76
CA LEU A 135 0.56 -14.93 -15.36
C LEU A 135 0.63 -14.30 -13.97
N LEU A 136 -0.28 -13.38 -13.64
CA LEU A 136 -0.36 -12.75 -12.33
C LEU A 136 -0.71 -13.77 -11.25
N ASP A 137 -1.67 -14.67 -11.51
CA ASP A 137 -2.02 -15.74 -10.58
C ASP A 137 -0.80 -16.59 -10.21
N LYS A 138 -0.03 -17.04 -11.21
CA LYS A 138 1.20 -17.80 -10.98
C LYS A 138 2.27 -16.99 -10.23
N ARG A 139 2.47 -15.72 -10.58
CA ARG A 139 3.52 -14.88 -9.96
C ARG A 139 3.18 -14.47 -8.53
N LEU A 140 1.90 -14.28 -8.23
CA LEU A 140 1.42 -13.79 -6.95
C LEU A 140 1.04 -14.91 -5.97
N GLU A 141 0.94 -16.16 -6.41
CA GLU A 141 0.57 -17.31 -5.59
C GLU A 141 1.24 -17.27 -4.20
N ASN A 142 2.56 -17.10 -4.16
CA ASN A 142 3.36 -17.09 -2.95
C ASN A 142 3.25 -15.80 -2.11
N GLN A 143 2.56 -14.77 -2.61
CA GLN A 143 2.27 -13.53 -1.91
C GLN A 143 0.92 -13.58 -1.18
N TYR A 144 0.10 -14.61 -1.39
CA TYR A 144 -1.13 -14.80 -0.63
C TYR A 144 -0.85 -15.25 0.81
N ALA A 145 -1.81 -15.00 1.70
CA ALA A 145 -1.75 -15.52 3.05
C ALA A 145 -1.88 -17.07 3.02
N SER A 146 -1.14 -17.73 3.89
CA SER A 146 -1.33 -19.15 4.16
C SER A 146 -2.63 -19.35 4.95
N SER A 147 -3.32 -20.44 4.64
CA SER A 147 -4.44 -20.99 5.42
C SER A 147 -4.05 -22.31 6.11
N ASP A 148 -2.75 -22.62 6.14
CA ASP A 148 -2.16 -23.82 6.72
C ASP A 148 -0.92 -23.42 7.54
N ILE A 149 -1.18 -22.77 8.67
CA ILE A 149 -0.14 -22.35 9.61
C ILE A 149 0.02 -23.43 10.67
N ASN A 150 1.26 -23.90 10.85
CA ASN A 150 1.68 -24.74 11.96
C ASN A 150 2.87 -24.09 12.71
N GLU A 151 3.29 -24.68 13.82
CA GLU A 151 4.32 -24.10 14.68
C GLU A 151 5.69 -24.00 13.99
N ASP A 152 6.09 -25.03 13.24
CA ASP A 152 7.37 -25.09 12.52
C ASP A 152 7.50 -23.97 11.48
N HIS A 153 6.37 -23.58 10.87
CA HIS A 153 6.33 -22.44 9.96
C HIS A 153 6.65 -21.11 10.67
N ILE A 154 6.28 -20.98 11.95
CA ILE A 154 6.38 -19.74 12.73
C ILE A 154 7.73 -19.62 13.44
N ILE A 155 8.21 -20.71 14.06
CA ILE A 155 9.43 -20.71 14.88
C ILE A 155 10.61 -20.14 14.09
N GLY A 156 11.43 -19.35 14.79
CA GLY A 156 12.65 -18.76 14.25
C GLY A 156 12.66 -17.24 14.31
N THR A 157 13.61 -16.65 13.58
CA THR A 157 13.87 -15.21 13.60
C THR A 157 13.26 -14.54 12.38
N TRP A 158 12.57 -13.42 12.58
CA TRP A 158 11.92 -12.62 11.56
C TRP A 158 12.40 -11.16 11.66
N ILE A 159 12.83 -10.57 10.55
CA ILE A 159 13.42 -9.23 10.55
C ILE A 159 12.67 -8.31 9.61
N ARG A 160 12.43 -7.09 10.07
CA ARG A 160 12.02 -5.93 9.27
C ARG A 160 12.74 -4.69 9.75
N LEU A 161 13.53 -4.05 8.89
CA LEU A 161 14.30 -2.85 9.23
C LEU A 161 15.07 -3.08 10.54
N GLN A 162 14.83 -2.24 11.55
CA GLN A 162 15.47 -2.31 12.87
C GLN A 162 14.66 -3.14 13.89
N THR A 163 13.72 -3.96 13.45
CA THR A 163 12.87 -4.78 14.33
C THR A 163 13.11 -6.25 14.04
N LYS A 164 13.45 -7.00 15.09
CA LYS A 164 13.62 -8.45 15.09
C LYS A 164 12.53 -9.08 15.96
N LEU A 165 11.82 -10.07 15.44
CA LEU A 165 10.92 -10.93 16.20
C LEU A 165 11.53 -12.32 16.24
N VAL A 166 11.49 -12.96 17.41
CA VAL A 166 11.92 -14.35 17.57
C VAL A 166 10.78 -15.12 18.21
N PHE A 167 10.33 -16.18 17.54
CA PHE A 167 9.35 -17.14 18.05
C PHE A 167 10.09 -18.42 18.48
N LYS A 168 9.77 -18.93 19.67
CA LYS A 168 10.33 -20.14 20.26
C LYS A 168 9.26 -21.23 20.36
N ASN A 169 9.67 -22.49 20.46
CA ASN A 169 8.80 -23.67 20.49
C ASN A 169 8.07 -23.94 21.82
N ASP A 170 7.97 -22.94 22.68
CA ASP A 170 7.32 -23.00 24.00
C ASP A 170 6.13 -22.04 24.10
N GLY A 171 5.66 -21.52 22.96
CA GLY A 171 4.62 -20.49 22.89
C GLY A 171 5.11 -19.08 23.27
N ASN A 172 6.41 -18.90 23.51
CA ASN A 172 7.00 -17.61 23.88
C ASN A 172 7.87 -17.04 22.75
N GLY A 173 8.22 -15.77 22.90
CA GLY A 173 9.11 -15.10 21.97
C GLY A 173 9.49 -13.71 22.45
N PHE A 174 10.27 -13.01 21.64
CA PHE A 174 10.62 -11.63 21.95
C PHE A 174 10.71 -10.74 20.72
N LEU A 175 10.40 -9.47 20.92
CA LEU A 175 10.66 -8.40 19.97
C LEU A 175 11.86 -7.59 20.44
N GLU A 176 12.82 -7.39 19.55
CA GLU A 176 14.05 -6.63 19.78
C GLU A 176 14.16 -5.47 18.79
N ASN A 177 14.49 -4.29 19.31
CA ASN A 177 14.97 -3.18 18.48
C ASN A 177 16.47 -3.38 18.21
N LEU A 178 16.84 -3.60 16.96
CA LEU A 178 18.22 -3.92 16.57
C LEU A 178 19.21 -2.77 16.81
N LYS A 179 18.73 -1.52 16.84
CA LYS A 179 19.53 -0.32 17.10
C LYS A 179 19.78 -0.10 18.59
N THR A 180 18.72 -0.16 19.40
CA THR A 180 18.82 0.13 20.85
C THR A 180 19.05 -1.11 21.71
N LYS A 181 18.95 -2.31 21.13
CA LYS A 181 18.97 -3.62 21.81
C LYS A 181 17.87 -3.82 22.86
N LYS A 182 16.90 -2.90 22.94
CA LYS A 182 15.75 -3.04 23.84
C LYS A 182 14.90 -4.23 23.40
N ARG A 183 14.61 -5.12 24.36
CA ARG A 183 13.80 -6.33 24.18
C ARG A 183 12.49 -6.23 24.95
N ASN A 184 11.42 -6.78 24.37
CA ASN A 184 10.16 -7.04 25.06
C ASN A 184 9.75 -8.49 24.77
N GLU A 185 9.56 -9.27 25.83
CA GLU A 185 9.05 -10.65 25.73
C GLU A 185 7.56 -10.63 25.36
N PHE A 186 7.10 -11.70 24.73
CA PHE A 186 5.71 -11.90 24.36
C PHE A 186 5.31 -13.37 24.43
N ASN A 187 4.01 -13.61 24.61
CA ASN A 187 3.40 -14.90 24.32
C ASN A 187 2.75 -14.86 22.93
N TYR A 188 2.71 -16.00 22.25
CA TYR A 188 2.00 -16.11 20.98
C TYR A 188 1.09 -17.34 20.93
N SER A 189 0.06 -17.23 20.10
CA SER A 189 -0.80 -18.35 19.70
C SER A 189 -1.12 -18.22 18.22
N PHE A 190 -1.60 -19.27 17.59
CA PHE A 190 -1.96 -19.24 16.18
C PHE A 190 -3.18 -20.11 15.87
N THR A 191 -3.88 -19.73 14.82
CA THR A 191 -4.87 -20.53 14.11
C THR A 191 -4.30 -20.89 12.74
N ASN A 192 -5.05 -21.65 11.94
CA ASN A 192 -4.66 -22.00 10.58
C ASN A 192 -4.37 -20.77 9.70
N ASP A 193 -4.90 -19.60 10.03
CA ASP A 193 -4.83 -18.40 9.21
C ASP A 193 -4.25 -17.18 9.93
N ASN A 194 -4.04 -17.18 11.26
CA ASN A 194 -3.53 -16.03 12.00
C ASN A 194 -2.46 -16.43 13.02
N ILE A 195 -1.50 -15.53 13.25
CA ILE A 195 -0.56 -15.58 14.37
C ILE A 195 -0.87 -14.38 15.27
N LYS A 196 -1.23 -14.64 16.52
CA LYS A 196 -1.52 -13.63 17.54
C LYS A 196 -0.33 -13.51 18.49
N VAL A 197 0.16 -12.29 18.70
CA VAL A 197 1.25 -11.97 19.62
C VAL A 197 0.74 -10.99 20.68
N ILE A 198 0.96 -11.33 21.95
CA ILE A 198 0.59 -10.51 23.11
C ILE A 198 1.88 -10.08 23.79
N ILE A 199 2.21 -8.79 23.70
CA ILE A 199 3.43 -8.27 24.31
C ILE A 199 3.27 -8.21 25.83
N ASN A 200 4.21 -8.78 26.57
CA ASN A 200 4.15 -8.81 28.03
C ASN A 200 4.15 -7.38 28.59
N ASN A 201 3.39 -7.15 29.66
CA ASN A 201 3.23 -5.84 30.29
C ASN A 201 2.69 -4.75 29.35
N SER A 202 1.97 -5.15 28.29
CA SER A 202 1.30 -4.25 27.37
C SER A 202 -0.09 -4.78 27.02
N SER A 203 -1.06 -3.89 26.86
CA SER A 203 -2.36 -4.23 26.25
C SER A 203 -2.28 -4.46 24.74
N LYS A 204 -1.09 -4.32 24.13
CA LYS A 204 -0.90 -4.40 22.68
C LYS A 204 -0.94 -5.84 22.19
N VAL A 205 -1.95 -6.11 21.36
CA VAL A 205 -2.05 -7.33 20.57
C VAL A 205 -1.60 -7.04 19.14
N LYS A 206 -0.76 -7.91 18.59
CA LYS A 206 -0.36 -7.87 17.18
C LYS A 206 -0.89 -9.11 16.48
N ILE A 207 -1.44 -8.93 15.28
CA ILE A 207 -1.91 -10.01 14.43
C ILE A 207 -1.06 -10.05 13.16
N PHE A 208 -0.53 -11.22 12.86
CA PHE A 208 0.25 -11.48 11.67
C PHE A 208 -0.42 -12.53 10.79
N LYS A 209 -0.25 -12.38 9.48
CA LYS A 209 -0.57 -13.39 8.47
C LYS A 209 0.74 -13.96 7.92
N LEU A 210 0.90 -15.28 7.96
CA LEU A 210 2.00 -15.96 7.26
C LEU A 210 1.72 -15.93 5.74
N LYS A 211 2.75 -15.73 4.91
CA LYS A 211 2.66 -15.89 3.45
C LYS A 211 2.80 -17.37 3.07
N LYS A 212 2.17 -17.81 1.97
CA LYS A 212 2.22 -19.20 1.50
C LYS A 212 3.64 -19.76 1.34
N ASN A 213 4.60 -18.93 0.94
CA ASN A 213 6.00 -19.33 0.82
C ASN A 213 6.76 -19.49 2.16
N THR A 214 6.09 -19.31 3.29
CA THR A 214 6.60 -19.40 4.68
C THR A 214 7.83 -18.53 4.99
N ASN A 215 8.23 -17.65 4.07
CA ASN A 215 9.42 -16.81 4.19
C ASN A 215 9.08 -15.43 4.75
N PHE A 216 7.79 -15.08 4.80
CA PHE A 216 7.35 -13.78 5.30
C PHE A 216 6.12 -13.89 6.21
N ILE A 217 6.10 -13.07 7.25
CA ILE A 217 4.89 -12.74 8.01
C ILE A 217 4.55 -11.26 7.79
N CYS A 218 3.26 -10.97 7.71
CA CYS A 218 2.73 -9.63 7.49
C CYS A 218 1.91 -9.19 8.70
N GLU A 219 2.34 -8.13 9.37
CA GLU A 219 1.54 -7.44 10.38
C GLU A 219 0.56 -6.50 9.69
N HIS A 220 -0.72 -6.56 10.03
CA HIS A 220 -1.71 -5.59 9.59
C HIS A 220 -2.08 -4.68 10.75
N ILE A 221 -1.77 -3.39 10.63
CA ILE A 221 -2.10 -2.40 11.63
C ILE A 221 -3.59 -2.04 11.50
N LYS A 222 -4.36 -2.33 12.56
CA LYS A 222 -5.82 -2.11 12.59
C LYS A 222 -6.25 -0.90 13.44
N GLU A 223 -5.32 -0.25 14.12
CA GLU A 223 -5.62 0.81 15.08
C GLU A 223 -4.58 1.95 15.02
N GLY A 224 -5.02 3.15 15.40
CA GLY A 224 -4.20 4.36 15.47
C GLY A 224 -3.88 4.99 14.11
N PHE A 225 -2.98 5.98 14.10
CA PHE A 225 -2.60 6.78 12.92
C PHE A 225 -1.98 6.01 11.74
N ARG A 226 -1.67 4.72 11.93
CA ARG A 226 -1.06 3.85 10.92
C ARG A 226 -1.99 2.74 10.46
N ILE A 227 -3.29 2.89 10.70
CA ILE A 227 -4.30 1.95 10.26
C ILE A 227 -4.15 1.65 8.76
N HIS A 228 -4.38 0.39 8.38
CA HIS A 228 -4.18 -0.18 7.04
C HIS A 228 -2.73 -0.27 6.55
N ARG A 229 -1.73 0.18 7.33
CA ARG A 229 -0.33 -0.12 7.01
C ARG A 229 -0.03 -1.60 7.22
N ARG A 230 0.80 -2.13 6.32
CA ARG A 230 1.26 -3.52 6.34
C ARG A 230 2.76 -3.57 6.53
N PHE A 231 3.23 -4.36 7.49
CA PHE A 231 4.66 -4.54 7.76
C PHE A 231 5.06 -5.98 7.47
N LEU A 232 5.91 -6.15 6.46
CA LEU A 232 6.43 -7.44 6.06
C LEU A 232 7.74 -7.73 6.79
N TYR A 233 7.80 -8.86 7.49
CA TYR A 233 9.00 -9.37 8.15
C TYR A 233 9.48 -10.60 7.39
N LYS A 234 10.79 -10.70 7.16
CA LYS A 234 11.42 -11.80 6.45
C LYS A 234 12.03 -12.80 7.43
N LYS A 235 11.73 -14.09 7.26
CA LYS A 235 12.35 -15.18 8.02
C LYS A 235 13.85 -15.20 7.71
N GLN A 236 14.66 -15.26 8.75
CA GLN A 236 16.09 -15.51 8.62
C GLN A 236 16.29 -17.01 8.45
N LYS A 237 17.09 -17.38 7.46
CA LYS A 237 17.53 -18.77 7.32
C LYS A 237 18.51 -19.05 8.47
N SER A 238 18.29 -20.18 9.14
CA SER A 238 19.21 -20.75 10.11
C SER A 238 20.56 -21.03 9.48
#